data_AF-A0A4Q3AAF3-F1
#
_entry.id   AF-A0A4Q3AAF3-F1
#
_cell.length_a   1.000
_cell.length_b   1.000
_cell.length_c   1.000
_cell.angle_alpha   90.00
_cell.angle_beta   90.00
_cell.angle_gamma   90.00
#
_symmetry.space_group_name_H-M   'P 1'
#
loop_
_entity.id
_entity.type
_entity.pdbx_description
1 polymer ?
#
loop_
_entity_poly.entity_id
_entity_poly.type
_entity_poly.pdbx_seq_one_letter_code
_entity_poly.pdbx_strand_id
1 'polypeptide(L)'
;YNTLDRIREGGDNFTLMLGVNEMEAERDGDVFMMKSDPRVWNSLAVISADGKLQTFRKHHLVIFGEYIPLVDKLPFLAKIYEQQAGVKYGGAFSMGESLEPLPVEIRGETVGVIPSVCFEDTVPRLLRKFVRSDGPQIIVNVTNDGWFKATPGAAQHFANARFRAIELRRPMIRCANTGVSAAITSTGSTVHPDGGRFQELRDGSGSHFTRGNLLAELDIPKHPPTTLYAIIGDWGVIVLAVVGVLLGAVPARRERRLDGAA
;
A
#
# COMPACT_ATOMS: atom_id res chain seq x y z
N TYR A 1 11.13 17.19 -20.16
CA TYR A 1 10.07 17.74 -19.31
C TYR A 1 10.56 17.78 -17.87
N ASN A 2 10.70 18.96 -17.27
CA ASN A 2 11.25 19.12 -15.92
C ASN A 2 10.11 19.22 -14.90
N THR A 3 9.95 18.21 -14.05
CA THR A 3 8.92 18.15 -12.99
C THR A 3 9.02 19.33 -12.02
N LEU A 4 10.25 19.79 -11.73
CA LEU A 4 10.47 20.91 -10.82
C LEU A 4 9.96 22.24 -11.39
N ASP A 5 10.05 22.42 -12.70
CA ASP A 5 9.55 23.63 -13.34
C ASP A 5 8.02 23.68 -13.28
N ARG A 6 7.31 22.55 -13.45
CA ARG A 6 5.85 22.51 -13.27
C ARG A 6 5.41 22.75 -11.82
N ILE A 7 6.16 22.25 -10.84
CA ILE A 7 5.89 22.55 -9.43
C ILE A 7 6.05 24.06 -9.18
N ARG A 8 7.12 24.67 -9.73
CA ARG A 8 7.36 26.11 -9.62
C ARG A 8 6.31 26.95 -10.36
N GLU A 9 5.88 26.53 -11.54
CA GLU A 9 4.79 27.15 -12.30
C GLU A 9 3.45 27.07 -11.58
N GLY A 10 3.20 25.98 -10.84
CA GLY A 10 2.00 25.80 -10.01
C GLY A 10 1.95 26.66 -8.75
N GLY A 11 3.04 27.34 -8.39
CA GLY A 11 3.15 28.14 -7.17
C GLY A 11 2.88 27.31 -5.91
N ASP A 12 2.11 27.88 -4.98
CA ASP A 12 1.75 27.24 -3.70
C ASP A 12 0.58 26.24 -3.84
N ASN A 13 0.05 26.02 -5.05
CA ASN A 13 -1.16 25.25 -5.29
C ASN A 13 -0.88 23.76 -5.56
N PHE A 14 -0.22 23.08 -4.62
CA PHE A 14 0.00 21.63 -4.67
C PHE A 14 -0.16 20.97 -3.30
N THR A 15 -0.46 19.68 -3.31
CA THR A 15 -0.48 18.84 -2.12
C THR A 15 0.79 18.00 -2.10
N LEU A 16 1.55 18.08 -1.01
CA LEU A 16 2.74 17.26 -0.78
C LEU A 16 2.35 16.01 0.02
N MET A 17 2.72 14.83 -0.48
CA MET A 17 2.54 13.56 0.23
C MET A 17 3.90 12.88 0.41
N LEU A 18 4.20 12.44 1.63
CA LEU A 18 5.51 11.87 1.96
C LEU A 18 5.43 10.88 3.13
N GLY A 19 6.31 9.88 3.11
CA GLY A 19 6.50 9.00 4.27
C GLY A 19 7.28 9.72 5.38
N VAL A 20 6.81 9.60 6.62
CA VAL A 20 7.45 10.17 7.82
C VAL A 20 7.36 9.17 8.97
N ASN A 21 8.27 9.28 9.94
CA ASN A 21 8.08 8.64 11.23
C ASN A 21 7.44 9.64 12.19
N GLU A 22 6.37 9.23 12.86
CA GLU A 22 5.76 9.98 13.96
C GLU A 22 6.19 9.38 15.30
N MET A 23 6.36 10.22 16.32
CA MET A 23 6.75 9.78 17.65
C MET A 23 5.98 10.57 18.70
N GLU A 24 5.59 9.91 19.79
CA GLU A 24 4.97 10.62 20.91
C GLU A 24 5.96 11.57 21.59
N ALA A 25 5.50 12.78 21.84
CA ALA A 25 6.18 13.77 22.64
C ALA A 25 5.24 14.29 23.73
N GLU A 26 5.82 14.73 24.83
CA GLU A 26 5.17 15.50 25.88
C GLU A 26 5.44 16.99 25.65
N ARG A 27 4.44 17.82 25.94
CA ARG A 27 4.59 19.27 25.87
C ARG A 27 5.01 19.79 27.24
N ASP A 28 6.18 20.42 27.30
CA ASP A 28 6.68 21.13 28.48
C ASP A 28 6.81 22.62 28.13
N GLY A 29 5.81 23.41 28.55
CA GLY A 29 5.67 24.80 28.13
C GLY A 29 5.52 24.94 26.61
N ASP A 30 6.48 25.63 25.98
CA ASP A 30 6.53 25.88 24.54
C ASP A 30 7.42 24.89 23.77
N VAL A 31 7.97 23.89 24.47
CA VAL A 31 8.86 22.88 23.87
C VAL A 31 8.18 21.51 23.89
N PHE A 32 8.41 20.74 22.83
CA PHE A 32 8.06 19.32 22.80
C PHE A 32 9.28 18.49 23.21
N MET A 33 9.13 17.73 24.28
CA MET A 33 10.13 16.81 24.82
C MET A 33 9.74 15.38 24.47
N MET A 34 10.70 14.56 24.05
CA MET A 34 10.42 13.15 23.77
C MET A 34 10.11 12.40 25.06
N LYS A 35 9.09 11.54 25.01
CA LYS A 35 8.77 10.64 26.14
C LYS A 35 9.92 9.64 26.33
N SER A 36 10.06 9.13 27.56
CA SER A 36 11.06 8.11 27.89
C SER A 36 10.84 6.78 27.16
N ASP A 37 9.58 6.41 26.94
CA ASP A 37 9.16 5.27 26.13
C ASP A 37 8.04 5.70 25.16
N PRO A 38 8.40 6.36 24.04
CA PRO A 38 7.45 6.93 23.13
C PRO A 38 6.95 5.88 22.15
N ARG A 39 5.64 5.88 21.87
CA ARG A 39 5.14 5.15 20.71
C ARG A 39 5.68 5.81 19.44
N VAL A 40 6.12 4.98 18.50
CA VAL A 40 6.65 5.40 17.20
C VAL A 40 5.78 4.78 16.11
N TRP A 41 5.42 5.56 15.09
CA TRP A 41 4.65 5.08 13.94
C TRP A 41 5.41 5.36 12.65
N ASN A 42 5.22 4.46 11.68
CA ASN A 42 5.56 4.70 10.29
C ASN A 42 4.30 5.28 9.63
N SER A 43 4.38 6.45 9.02
CA SER A 43 3.21 7.24 8.65
C SER A 43 3.34 7.83 7.24
N LEU A 44 2.19 8.08 6.62
CA LEU A 44 2.05 8.93 5.45
C LEU A 44 1.55 10.30 5.91
N ALA A 45 2.29 11.35 5.61
CA ALA A 45 1.87 12.74 5.81
C ALA A 45 1.34 13.33 4.50
N VAL A 46 0.28 14.12 4.60
CA VAL A 46 -0.33 14.88 3.51
C VAL A 46 -0.39 16.34 3.95
N ILE A 47 0.30 17.20 3.20
CA ILE A 47 0.35 18.65 3.44
C ILE A 47 -0.36 19.31 2.27
N SER A 48 -1.51 19.91 2.55
CA SER A 48 -2.33 20.60 1.54
C SER A 48 -1.73 21.97 1.20
N ALA A 49 -2.16 22.56 0.08
CA ALA A 49 -1.72 23.89 -0.36
C ALA A 49 -1.94 25.00 0.68
N ASP A 50 -2.96 24.85 1.54
CA ASP A 50 -3.25 25.78 2.65
C ASP A 50 -2.42 25.51 3.92
N GLY A 51 -1.43 24.61 3.84
CA GLY A 51 -0.55 24.23 4.94
C GLY A 51 -1.16 23.25 5.94
N LYS A 52 -2.39 22.76 5.73
CA LYS A 52 -2.97 21.74 6.62
C LYS A 52 -2.25 20.40 6.50
N LEU A 53 -1.77 19.92 7.65
CA LEU A 53 -1.17 18.60 7.81
C LEU A 53 -2.23 17.58 8.23
N GLN A 54 -2.28 16.47 7.50
CA GLN A 54 -3.01 15.26 7.88
C GLN A 54 -2.02 14.09 7.87
N THR A 55 -2.20 13.11 8.76
CA THR A 55 -1.36 11.92 8.80
C THR A 55 -2.17 10.64 8.84
N PHE A 56 -1.65 9.60 8.19
CA PHE A 56 -2.09 8.23 8.31
C PHE A 56 -0.97 7.40 8.92
N ARG A 57 -1.27 6.64 9.97
CA ARG A 57 -0.33 5.72 10.60
C ARG A 57 -0.51 4.33 10.01
N LYS A 58 0.59 3.71 9.61
CA LYS A 58 0.62 2.36 9.02
C LYS A 58 -0.09 1.35 9.90
N HIS A 59 -1.02 0.61 9.31
CA HIS A 59 -1.86 -0.35 10.00
C HIS A 59 -1.24 -1.76 9.99
N HIS A 60 -0.61 -2.19 8.88
CA HIS A 60 -0.01 -3.52 8.77
C HIS A 60 1.52 -3.48 8.84
N LEU A 61 2.05 -3.86 10.00
CA LEU A 61 3.49 -3.86 10.24
C LEU A 61 4.18 -5.10 9.64
N VAL A 62 5.42 -4.92 9.18
CA VAL A 62 6.27 -5.98 8.66
C VAL A 62 6.91 -6.74 9.82
N ILE A 63 6.66 -8.04 9.90
CA ILE A 63 7.27 -8.93 10.89
C ILE A 63 8.79 -8.94 10.70
N PHE A 64 9.54 -8.81 11.80
CA PHE A 64 11.00 -8.68 11.88
C PHE A 64 11.59 -7.40 11.27
N GLY A 65 10.82 -6.62 10.54
CA GLY A 65 11.25 -5.29 10.05
C GLY A 65 10.81 -4.16 10.98
N GLU A 66 9.56 -4.20 11.44
CA GLU A 66 8.95 -3.12 12.23
C GLU A 66 8.54 -3.59 13.65
N TYR A 67 8.42 -4.90 13.87
CA TYR A 67 8.24 -5.48 15.19
C TYR A 67 8.69 -6.94 15.21
N ILE A 68 9.00 -7.47 16.40
CA ILE A 68 9.30 -8.89 16.60
C ILE A 68 8.12 -9.53 17.36
N PRO A 69 7.42 -10.52 16.77
CA PRO A 69 6.34 -11.21 17.47
C PRO A 69 6.82 -11.84 18.78
N LEU A 70 6.03 -11.68 19.84
CA LEU A 70 6.27 -12.28 21.16
C LEU A 70 7.57 -11.85 21.85
N VAL A 71 8.25 -10.80 21.39
CA VAL A 71 9.53 -10.37 21.96
C VAL A 71 9.44 -10.01 23.45
N ASP A 72 8.31 -9.44 23.88
CA ASP A 72 8.05 -9.10 25.28
C ASP A 72 7.89 -10.34 26.17
N LYS A 73 7.42 -11.45 25.60
CA LYS A 73 7.23 -12.73 26.30
C LYS A 73 8.46 -13.63 26.21
N LEU A 74 9.25 -13.49 25.14
CA LEU A 74 10.41 -14.32 24.81
C LEU A 74 11.62 -13.43 24.52
N PRO A 75 12.28 -12.85 25.54
CA PRO A 75 13.34 -11.86 25.35
C PRO A 75 14.57 -12.38 24.58
N PHE A 76 14.76 -13.70 24.50
CA PHE A 76 15.83 -14.29 23.68
C PHE A 76 15.65 -14.01 22.18
N LEU A 77 14.42 -13.72 21.72
CA LEU A 77 14.17 -13.35 20.33
C LEU A 77 14.89 -12.04 19.93
N ALA A 78 15.00 -11.08 20.86
CA ALA A 78 15.78 -9.87 20.61
C ALA A 78 17.28 -10.17 20.41
N LYS A 79 17.82 -11.16 21.14
CA LYS A 79 19.22 -11.60 20.97
C LYS A 79 19.43 -12.30 19.63
N ILE A 80 18.50 -13.16 19.21
CA ILE A 80 18.55 -13.80 17.88
C ILE A 80 18.51 -12.74 16.78
N TYR A 81 17.62 -11.75 16.92
CA TYR A 81 17.55 -10.64 15.98
C TYR A 81 18.87 -9.87 15.91
N GLU A 82 19.47 -9.52 17.06
CA GLU A 82 20.78 -8.84 17.09
C GLU A 82 21.86 -9.66 16.38
N GLN A 83 21.88 -10.98 16.59
CA GLN A 83 22.83 -11.88 15.92
C GLN A 83 22.63 -11.96 14.40
N GLN A 84 21.39 -11.96 13.92
CA GLN A 84 21.08 -12.09 12.49
C GLN A 84 21.11 -10.78 11.73
N ALA A 85 20.55 -9.72 12.31
CA ALA A 85 20.45 -8.39 11.70
C ALA A 85 21.72 -7.54 11.93
N GLY A 86 22.57 -7.93 12.89
CA GLY A 86 23.78 -7.19 13.25
C GLY A 86 23.50 -5.86 13.98
N VAL A 87 22.25 -5.63 14.39
CA VAL A 87 21.80 -4.41 15.07
C VAL A 87 20.93 -4.76 16.28
N LYS A 88 21.09 -4.03 17.37
CA LYS A 88 20.26 -4.21 18.57
C LYS A 88 18.80 -3.91 18.24
N TYR A 89 17.91 -4.69 18.84
CA TYR A 89 16.47 -4.43 18.74
C TYR A 89 16.15 -3.10 19.44
N GLY A 90 15.71 -2.11 18.65
CA GLY A 90 15.45 -0.74 19.11
C GLY A 90 14.02 -0.47 19.57
N GLY A 91 13.17 -1.49 19.66
CA GLY A 91 11.74 -1.36 19.93
C GLY A 91 10.86 -1.62 18.71
N ALA A 92 9.54 -1.65 18.92
CA ALA A 92 8.55 -1.89 17.88
C ALA A 92 7.90 -0.59 17.43
N PHE A 93 7.54 -0.51 16.15
CA PHE A 93 6.53 0.44 15.70
C PHE A 93 5.16 0.07 16.28
N SER A 94 4.35 1.09 16.50
CA SER A 94 2.94 0.99 16.85
C SER A 94 2.08 0.91 15.59
N MET A 95 0.97 0.18 15.68
CA MET A 95 -0.03 0.12 14.60
C MET A 95 -0.91 1.37 14.61
N GLY A 96 -1.27 1.85 13.42
CA GLY A 96 -2.38 2.76 13.22
C GLY A 96 -3.73 2.04 13.27
N GLU A 97 -4.78 2.81 13.52
CA GLU A 97 -6.15 2.30 13.70
C GLU A 97 -7.13 2.84 12.65
N SER A 98 -6.76 3.91 11.93
CA SER A 98 -7.63 4.55 10.94
C SER A 98 -7.85 3.65 9.72
N LEU A 99 -9.10 3.60 9.27
CA LEU A 99 -9.52 2.98 8.01
C LEU A 99 -10.23 4.00 7.10
N GLU A 100 -10.02 5.29 7.36
CA GLU A 100 -10.57 6.39 6.59
C GLU A 100 -9.57 6.88 5.54
N PRO A 101 -10.02 7.11 4.29
CA PRO A 101 -9.23 7.84 3.30
C PRO A 101 -8.90 9.26 3.78
N LEU A 102 -7.75 9.79 3.39
CA LEU A 102 -7.37 11.17 3.66
C LEU A 102 -8.00 12.09 2.58
N PRO A 103 -8.85 13.05 2.94
CA PRO A 103 -9.44 13.98 1.97
C PRO A 103 -8.40 14.97 1.46
N VAL A 104 -8.34 15.16 0.14
CA VAL A 104 -7.51 16.19 -0.51
C VAL A 104 -8.31 16.91 -1.59
N GLU A 105 -8.14 18.23 -1.69
CA GLU A 105 -8.78 19.02 -2.74
C GLU A 105 -7.94 18.99 -4.02
N ILE A 106 -8.51 18.48 -5.10
CA ILE A 106 -7.86 18.44 -6.42
C ILE A 106 -8.81 19.08 -7.42
N ARG A 107 -8.42 20.22 -7.98
CA ARG A 107 -9.19 20.96 -9.01
C ARG A 107 -10.66 21.24 -8.60
N GLY A 108 -10.88 21.52 -7.32
CA GLY A 108 -12.22 21.83 -6.77
C GLY A 108 -13.08 20.61 -6.46
N GLU A 109 -12.53 19.40 -6.50
CA GLU A 109 -13.17 18.18 -6.04
C GLU A 109 -12.41 17.57 -4.86
N THR A 110 -13.13 17.17 -3.82
CA THR A 110 -12.57 16.37 -2.72
C THR A 110 -12.32 14.95 -3.21
N VAL A 111 -11.04 14.56 -3.23
CA VAL A 111 -10.59 13.22 -3.59
C VAL A 111 -10.16 12.47 -2.32
N GLY A 112 -10.66 11.25 -2.13
CA GLY A 112 -10.22 10.39 -1.04
C GLY A 112 -8.92 9.67 -1.38
N VAL A 113 -7.84 9.97 -0.66
CA VAL A 113 -6.57 9.24 -0.75
C VAL A 113 -6.67 7.99 0.11
N ILE A 114 -6.64 6.81 -0.50
CA ILE A 114 -6.44 5.53 0.17
C ILE A 114 -4.95 5.42 0.50
N PRO A 115 -4.55 5.56 1.77
CA PRO A 115 -3.16 5.55 2.14
C PRO A 115 -2.63 4.11 2.17
N SER A 116 -1.40 3.92 1.70
CA SER A 116 -0.68 2.65 1.77
C SER A 116 0.79 2.93 2.04
N VAL A 117 1.33 2.34 3.10
CA VAL A 117 2.74 2.49 3.44
C VAL A 117 3.45 1.18 3.19
N CYS A 118 4.48 1.21 2.34
CA CYS A 118 5.35 0.07 2.06
C CYS A 118 4.53 -1.17 1.65
N PHE A 119 4.58 -2.22 2.47
CA PHE A 119 4.07 -3.55 2.21
C PHE A 119 2.54 -3.66 2.26
N GLU A 120 1.84 -2.61 2.68
CA GLU A 120 0.38 -2.62 2.82
C GLU A 120 -0.35 -2.86 1.50
N ASP A 121 0.24 -2.49 0.36
CA ASP A 121 -0.37 -2.76 -0.95
C ASP A 121 -0.30 -4.24 -1.36
N THR A 122 0.43 -5.08 -0.61
CA THR A 122 0.37 -6.54 -0.75
C THR A 122 -0.77 -7.16 0.07
N VAL A 123 -1.47 -6.36 0.89
CA VAL A 123 -2.50 -6.80 1.84
C VAL A 123 -3.89 -6.37 1.34
N PRO A 124 -4.53 -7.12 0.42
CA PRO A 124 -5.76 -6.66 -0.23
C PRO A 124 -6.92 -6.49 0.76
N ARG A 125 -7.00 -7.36 1.77
CA ARG A 125 -8.00 -7.32 2.85
C ARG A 125 -7.95 -6.02 3.68
N LEU A 126 -6.81 -5.32 3.69
CA LEU A 126 -6.67 -4.03 4.35
C LEU A 126 -7.16 -2.92 3.43
N LEU A 127 -6.57 -2.80 2.23
CA LEU A 127 -6.86 -1.68 1.30
C LEU A 127 -8.34 -1.61 0.90
N ARG A 128 -9.03 -2.76 0.77
CA ARG A 128 -10.47 -2.76 0.47
C ARG A 128 -11.32 -2.04 1.51
N LYS A 129 -10.87 -1.92 2.77
CA LYS A 129 -11.63 -1.28 3.85
C LYS A 129 -11.68 0.24 3.71
N PHE A 130 -10.77 0.83 2.93
CA PHE A 130 -10.73 2.27 2.66
C PHE A 130 -11.64 2.67 1.48
N VAL A 131 -12.22 1.72 0.75
CA VAL A 131 -13.07 2.05 -0.41
C VAL A 131 -14.34 2.78 0.07
N ARG A 132 -14.67 3.87 -0.61
CA ARG A 132 -15.90 4.65 -0.46
C ARG A 132 -16.55 4.82 -1.83
N SER A 133 -17.87 4.91 -1.87
CA SER A 133 -18.67 4.96 -3.12
C SER A 133 -19.21 6.35 -3.46
N ASP A 134 -19.00 7.32 -2.58
CA ASP A 134 -19.55 8.67 -2.62
C ASP A 134 -18.67 9.68 -3.36
N GLY A 135 -17.47 9.28 -3.81
CA GLY A 135 -16.59 10.20 -4.54
C GLY A 135 -15.36 9.56 -5.18
N PRO A 136 -14.56 10.40 -5.86
CA PRO A 136 -13.29 9.98 -6.45
C PRO A 136 -12.32 9.52 -5.37
N GLN A 137 -11.57 8.45 -5.66
CA GLN A 137 -10.49 7.99 -4.79
C GLN A 137 -9.27 7.56 -5.58
N ILE A 138 -8.10 7.74 -4.96
CA ILE A 138 -6.81 7.29 -5.47
C ILE A 138 -6.07 6.51 -4.40
N ILE A 139 -5.27 5.53 -4.79
CA ILE A 139 -4.35 4.87 -3.86
C ILE A 139 -3.00 5.58 -3.92
N VAL A 140 -2.44 5.90 -2.77
CA VAL A 140 -1.08 6.46 -2.68
C VAL A 140 -0.23 5.50 -1.87
N ASN A 141 0.76 4.91 -2.54
CA ASN A 141 1.75 4.05 -1.91
C ASN A 141 3.09 4.76 -1.79
N VAL A 142 3.59 4.91 -0.57
CA VAL A 142 4.97 5.39 -0.29
C VAL A 142 5.78 4.22 0.25
N THR A 143 6.89 3.88 -0.41
CA THR A 143 7.61 2.63 -0.14
C THR A 143 9.12 2.77 -0.30
N ASN A 144 9.86 1.77 0.18
CA ASN A 144 11.31 1.68 0.04
C ASN A 144 11.75 0.23 -0.19
N ASP A 145 11.77 -0.23 -1.43
CA ASP A 145 12.18 -1.61 -1.75
C ASP A 145 13.71 -1.85 -1.68
N GLY A 146 14.47 -0.94 -1.08
CA GLY A 146 15.93 -1.02 -1.00
C GLY A 146 16.45 -2.28 -0.29
N TRP A 147 15.68 -2.84 0.66
CA TRP A 147 16.05 -4.09 1.34
C TRP A 147 16.03 -5.32 0.42
N PHE A 148 15.30 -5.28 -0.69
CA PHE A 148 15.31 -6.37 -1.67
C PHE A 148 16.57 -6.36 -2.54
N LYS A 149 17.35 -5.26 -2.57
CA LYS A 149 18.53 -5.09 -3.44
C LYS A 149 18.21 -5.46 -4.89
N ALA A 150 19.20 -5.88 -5.67
CA ALA A 150 19.04 -6.35 -7.05
C ALA A 150 18.46 -7.77 -7.12
N THR A 151 17.34 -8.03 -6.43
CA THR A 151 16.57 -9.28 -6.54
C THR A 151 15.22 -9.03 -7.20
N PRO A 152 14.49 -10.07 -7.64
CA PRO A 152 13.13 -9.91 -8.17
C PRO A 152 12.09 -9.38 -7.16
N GLY A 153 12.43 -9.24 -5.88
CA GLY A 153 11.49 -8.86 -4.82
C GLY A 153 10.77 -7.52 -5.09
N ALA A 154 11.49 -6.50 -5.57
CA ALA A 154 10.89 -5.21 -5.90
C ALA A 154 9.86 -5.33 -7.06
N ALA A 155 10.16 -6.15 -8.07
CA ALA A 155 9.24 -6.40 -9.19
C ALA A 155 8.01 -7.20 -8.74
N GLN A 156 8.16 -8.18 -7.85
CA GLN A 156 7.06 -8.94 -7.27
C GLN A 156 6.17 -8.07 -6.37
N HIS A 157 6.77 -7.21 -5.55
CA HIS A 157 6.04 -6.22 -4.75
C HIS A 157 5.23 -5.29 -5.65
N PHE A 158 5.84 -4.75 -6.71
CA PHE A 158 5.15 -3.91 -7.69
C PHE A 158 4.00 -4.63 -8.40
N ALA A 159 4.17 -5.90 -8.77
CA ALA A 159 3.09 -6.69 -9.36
C ALA A 159 1.88 -6.82 -8.42
N ASN A 160 2.11 -7.02 -7.12
CA ASN A 160 1.05 -7.03 -6.11
C ASN A 160 0.35 -5.67 -5.98
N ALA A 161 1.11 -4.57 -6.00
CA ALA A 161 0.55 -3.22 -5.96
C ALA A 161 -0.45 -2.97 -7.11
N ARG A 162 -0.11 -3.42 -8.33
CA ARG A 162 -0.99 -3.29 -9.50
C ARG A 162 -2.31 -4.03 -9.34
N PHE A 163 -2.33 -5.18 -8.66
CA PHE A 163 -3.57 -5.90 -8.38
C PHE A 163 -4.53 -5.07 -7.53
N ARG A 164 -4.04 -4.25 -6.59
CA ARG A 164 -4.91 -3.39 -5.78
C ARG A 164 -5.67 -2.38 -6.63
N ALA A 165 -5.00 -1.79 -7.62
CA ALA A 165 -5.65 -0.86 -8.54
C ALA A 165 -6.76 -1.54 -9.37
N ILE A 166 -6.51 -2.78 -9.80
CA ILE A 166 -7.47 -3.60 -10.55
C ILE A 166 -8.67 -3.99 -9.67
N GLU A 167 -8.39 -4.57 -8.49
CA GLU A 167 -9.38 -5.12 -7.57
C GLU A 167 -10.35 -4.06 -7.05
N LEU A 168 -9.85 -2.84 -6.81
CA LEU A 168 -10.62 -1.76 -6.21
C LEU A 168 -11.10 -0.73 -7.23
N ARG A 169 -10.67 -0.84 -8.49
CA ARG A 169 -10.93 0.15 -9.55
C ARG A 169 -10.58 1.58 -9.13
N ARG A 170 -9.54 1.71 -8.32
CA ARG A 170 -8.95 2.99 -7.92
C ARG A 170 -7.56 3.06 -8.54
N PRO A 171 -7.22 4.11 -9.28
CA PRO A 171 -5.87 4.24 -9.81
C PRO A 171 -4.88 4.48 -8.65
N MET A 172 -3.59 4.23 -8.88
CA MET A 172 -2.56 4.32 -7.85
C MET A 172 -1.38 5.18 -8.30
N ILE A 173 -0.87 6.00 -7.38
CA ILE A 173 0.48 6.59 -7.47
C ILE A 173 1.37 5.84 -6.48
N ARG A 174 2.44 5.21 -6.97
CA ARG A 174 3.45 4.54 -6.16
C ARG A 174 4.77 5.31 -6.24
N CYS A 175 5.27 5.75 -5.09
CA CYS A 175 6.54 6.45 -4.95
C CYS A 175 7.48 5.62 -4.08
N ALA A 176 8.51 5.05 -4.71
CA ALA A 176 9.52 4.22 -4.07
C ALA A 176 10.84 4.99 -3.94
N ASN A 177 11.45 4.97 -2.75
CA ASN A 177 12.82 5.50 -2.54
C ASN A 177 13.85 4.72 -3.39
N THR A 178 13.80 3.39 -3.27
CA THR A 178 14.42 2.44 -4.19
C THR A 178 13.34 1.45 -4.58
N GLY A 179 13.31 0.98 -5.83
CA GLY A 179 12.24 0.11 -6.33
C GLY A 179 11.49 0.74 -7.49
N VAL A 180 10.28 0.26 -7.75
CA VAL A 180 9.47 0.74 -8.87
C VAL A 180 8.59 1.91 -8.43
N SER A 181 8.87 3.10 -8.97
CA SER A 181 7.99 4.27 -8.90
C SER A 181 7.16 4.38 -10.17
N ALA A 182 5.84 4.49 -10.05
CA ALA A 182 4.94 4.46 -11.19
C ALA A 182 3.58 5.09 -10.92
N ALA A 183 2.90 5.52 -11.98
CA ALA A 183 1.46 5.76 -12.00
C ALA A 183 0.76 4.56 -12.63
N ILE A 184 -0.28 4.05 -11.95
CA ILE A 184 -0.99 2.83 -12.30
C ILE A 184 -2.47 3.17 -12.48
N THR A 185 -3.03 2.87 -13.64
CA THR A 185 -4.44 3.08 -13.93
C THR A 185 -5.35 2.16 -13.10
N SER A 186 -6.66 2.43 -13.08
CA SER A 186 -7.68 1.55 -12.47
C SER A 186 -7.82 0.16 -13.15
N THR A 187 -7.09 -0.08 -14.24
CA THR A 187 -6.96 -1.38 -14.91
C THR A 187 -5.61 -2.04 -14.64
N GLY A 188 -4.78 -1.45 -13.79
CA GLY A 188 -3.44 -1.94 -13.47
C GLY A 188 -2.40 -1.66 -14.54
N SER A 189 -2.70 -0.82 -15.55
CA SER A 189 -1.73 -0.45 -16.58
C SER A 189 -0.78 0.63 -16.06
N THR A 190 0.48 0.59 -16.48
CA THR A 190 1.44 1.69 -16.30
C THR A 190 1.57 2.57 -17.55
N VAL A 191 0.70 2.33 -18.52
CA VAL A 191 0.55 3.13 -19.74
C VAL A 191 -0.71 3.96 -19.60
N HIS A 192 -0.58 5.28 -19.79
CA HIS A 192 -1.70 6.21 -19.81
C HIS A 192 -2.68 5.81 -20.93
N PRO A 193 -4.00 5.73 -20.66
CA PRO A 193 -4.98 5.31 -21.66
C PRO A 193 -5.01 6.28 -22.85
N ASP A 194 -4.88 7.58 -22.57
CA ASP A 194 -4.76 8.60 -23.60
C ASP A 194 -3.29 8.79 -24.00
N GLY A 195 -2.98 8.58 -25.28
CA GLY A 195 -1.64 8.84 -25.83
C GLY A 195 -0.58 7.78 -25.55
N GLY A 196 -0.89 6.71 -24.82
CA GLY A 196 0.00 5.55 -24.69
C GLY A 196 1.32 5.82 -23.96
N ARG A 197 1.36 6.87 -23.13
CA ARG A 197 2.57 7.28 -22.42
C ARG A 197 2.90 6.29 -21.30
N PHE A 198 4.10 5.73 -21.33
CA PHE A 198 4.60 4.87 -20.26
C PHE A 198 4.96 5.69 -19.01
N GLN A 199 4.52 5.24 -17.84
CA GLN A 199 4.56 6.00 -16.58
C GLN A 199 5.23 5.23 -15.44
N GLU A 200 6.41 4.67 -15.72
CA GLU A 200 7.31 4.14 -14.70
C GLU A 200 8.65 4.87 -14.78
N LEU A 201 9.26 5.13 -13.61
CA LEU A 201 10.59 5.70 -13.54
C LEU A 201 11.62 4.61 -13.85
N ARG A 202 12.29 4.74 -15.00
CA ARG A 202 13.36 3.83 -15.43
C ARG A 202 14.51 4.63 -16.02
N ASP A 203 15.73 4.10 -15.93
CA ASP A 203 16.87 4.64 -16.68
C ASP A 203 16.86 4.19 -18.16
N GLY A 204 17.88 4.60 -18.93
CA GLY A 204 17.99 4.26 -20.34
C GLY A 204 18.16 2.75 -20.64
N SER A 205 18.50 1.94 -19.63
CA SER A 205 18.55 0.47 -19.74
C SER A 205 17.22 -0.21 -19.40
N GLY A 206 16.23 0.56 -18.93
CA GLY A 206 14.97 0.05 -18.41
C GLY A 206 15.03 -0.38 -16.95
N SER A 207 16.11 -0.06 -16.22
CA SER A 207 16.25 -0.39 -14.80
C SER A 207 15.45 0.60 -13.93
N HIS A 208 14.76 0.08 -12.93
CA HIS A 208 14.09 0.88 -11.90
C HIS A 208 15.05 1.27 -10.74
N PHE A 209 16.29 0.78 -10.75
CA PHE A 209 17.34 1.21 -9.82
C PHE A 209 17.99 2.50 -10.34
N THR A 210 17.25 3.59 -10.30
CA THR A 210 17.69 4.88 -10.83
C THR A 210 17.34 6.03 -9.90
N ARG A 211 18.09 7.12 -10.00
CA ARG A 211 17.78 8.39 -9.34
C ARG A 211 17.11 9.30 -10.35
N GLY A 212 15.87 9.70 -10.08
CA GLY A 212 15.14 10.59 -10.97
C GLY A 212 13.82 11.06 -10.38
N ASN A 213 13.03 11.71 -11.23
CA ASN A 213 11.66 12.10 -10.94
C ASN A 213 10.77 11.66 -12.10
N LEU A 214 9.50 11.39 -11.80
CA LEU A 214 8.51 10.98 -12.78
C LEU A 214 7.36 11.98 -12.75
N LEU A 215 7.17 12.70 -13.86
CA LEU A 215 5.93 13.43 -14.11
C LEU A 215 4.92 12.46 -14.73
N ALA A 216 3.88 12.12 -13.98
CA ALA A 216 2.80 11.25 -14.43
C ALA A 216 1.45 11.98 -14.44
N GLU A 217 0.55 11.50 -15.28
CA GLU A 217 -0.86 11.88 -15.32
C GLU A 217 -1.70 10.65 -14.99
N LEU A 218 -2.82 10.85 -14.31
CA LEU A 218 -3.63 9.75 -13.84
C LEU A 218 -5.11 10.15 -13.84
N ASP A 219 -5.92 9.35 -14.51
CA ASP A 219 -7.37 9.55 -14.54
C ASP A 219 -8.00 9.02 -13.27
N ILE A 220 -8.55 9.94 -12.47
CA ILE A 220 -9.28 9.63 -11.25
C ILE A 220 -10.77 9.59 -11.60
N PRO A 221 -11.44 8.41 -11.57
CA PRO A 221 -12.85 8.36 -11.89
C PRO A 221 -13.65 9.10 -10.81
N LYS A 222 -14.54 10.01 -11.23
CA LYS A 222 -15.42 10.78 -10.32
C LYS A 222 -16.45 9.90 -9.61
N HIS A 223 -16.95 8.89 -10.31
CA HIS A 223 -17.92 7.92 -9.80
C HIS A 223 -17.37 6.50 -10.01
N PRO A 224 -16.34 6.12 -9.25
CA PRO A 224 -15.69 4.83 -9.44
C PRO A 224 -16.59 3.70 -8.92
N PRO A 225 -16.71 2.56 -9.63
CA PRO A 225 -17.59 1.48 -9.21
C PRO A 225 -17.11 0.86 -7.90
N THR A 226 -18.05 0.36 -7.10
CA THR A 226 -17.74 -0.55 -5.99
C THR A 226 -17.66 -1.97 -6.54
N THR A 227 -16.46 -2.57 -6.51
CA THR A 227 -16.26 -3.91 -7.05
C THR A 227 -16.83 -4.98 -6.13
N LEU A 228 -17.09 -6.17 -6.68
CA LEU A 228 -17.46 -7.33 -5.87
C LEU A 228 -16.40 -7.61 -4.80
N TYR A 229 -15.11 -7.52 -5.15
CA TYR A 229 -14.02 -7.70 -4.19
C TYR A 229 -14.06 -6.65 -3.06
N ALA A 230 -14.36 -5.38 -3.36
CA ALA A 230 -14.52 -4.37 -2.33
C ALA A 230 -15.66 -4.72 -1.34
N ILE A 231 -16.74 -5.36 -1.81
CA ILE A 231 -17.92 -5.73 -1.01
C ILE A 231 -17.71 -7.01 -0.20
N ILE A 232 -17.28 -8.10 -0.83
CA ILE A 232 -17.20 -9.43 -0.17
C ILE A 232 -15.76 -9.84 0.19
N GLY A 233 -14.76 -9.31 -0.52
CA GLY A 233 -13.35 -9.71 -0.43
C GLY A 233 -13.14 -11.20 -0.55
N ASP A 234 -12.29 -11.75 0.32
CA ASP A 234 -11.82 -13.13 0.21
C ASP A 234 -12.92 -14.19 0.47
N TRP A 235 -14.06 -13.80 1.04
CA TRP A 235 -15.18 -14.71 1.31
C TRP A 235 -15.68 -15.45 0.07
N GLY A 236 -15.66 -14.80 -1.11
CA GLY A 236 -16.08 -15.46 -2.36
C GLY A 236 -15.22 -16.69 -2.67
N VAL A 237 -13.90 -16.55 -2.55
CA VAL A 237 -12.95 -17.66 -2.77
C VAL A 237 -13.03 -18.69 -1.66
N ILE A 238 -13.18 -18.27 -0.40
CA ILE A 238 -13.32 -19.17 0.74
C ILE A 238 -14.57 -20.06 0.59
N VAL A 239 -15.71 -19.48 0.22
CA VAL A 239 -16.95 -20.24 -0.01
C VAL A 239 -16.78 -21.24 -1.14
N LEU A 240 -16.18 -20.84 -2.27
CA LEU A 240 -15.90 -21.75 -3.39
C LEU A 240 -14.95 -22.90 -2.98
N ALA A 241 -13.92 -22.60 -2.18
CA ALA A 241 -13.01 -23.62 -1.69
C ALA A 241 -13.72 -24.63 -0.77
N VAL A 242 -14.56 -24.15 0.15
CA VAL A 242 -15.35 -25.02 1.04
C VAL A 242 -16.33 -25.89 0.24
N VAL A 243 -17.06 -25.30 -0.72
CA VAL A 243 -17.98 -26.05 -1.58
C VAL A 243 -17.22 -27.12 -2.39
N GLY A 244 -16.06 -26.77 -2.94
CA GLY A 244 -15.21 -27.72 -3.67
C GLY A 244 -14.77 -28.91 -2.81
N VAL A 245 -14.35 -28.65 -1.57
CA VAL A 245 -14.00 -29.71 -0.61
C VAL A 245 -15.21 -30.57 -0.28
N LEU A 246 -16.39 -29.98 -0.03
CA LEU A 246 -17.61 -30.72 0.28
C LEU A 246 -18.06 -31.60 -0.89
N LEU A 247 -18.04 -31.09 -2.12
CA LEU A 247 -18.40 -31.86 -3.32
C LEU A 247 -17.40 -32.99 -3.58
N GLY A 248 -16.11 -32.77 -3.34
CA GLY A 248 -15.08 -33.80 -3.46
C GLY A 248 -15.14 -34.87 -2.36
N ALA A 249 -15.69 -34.54 -1.19
CA ALA A 249 -15.88 -35.45 -0.08
C ALA A 249 -17.13 -36.34 -0.20
N VAL A 250 -18.07 -36.00 -1.10
CA VAL A 250 -19.20 -36.90 -1.41
C VAL A 250 -18.63 -38.14 -2.11
N PRO A 251 -18.74 -39.35 -1.52
CA PRO A 251 -18.27 -40.56 -2.18
C PRO A 251 -18.95 -40.65 -3.53
N ALA A 252 -18.16 -40.76 -4.61
CA ALA A 252 -18.71 -41.07 -5.91
C ALA A 252 -19.59 -42.30 -5.73
N ARG A 253 -20.91 -42.14 -5.87
CA ARG A 253 -21.83 -43.27 -5.99
C ARG A 253 -21.41 -43.97 -7.28
N ARG A 254 -20.44 -44.87 -7.15
CA ARG A 254 -20.00 -45.77 -8.20
C ARG A 254 -21.26 -46.49 -8.62
N GLU A 255 -21.78 -46.16 -9.79
CA GLU A 255 -22.80 -46.98 -10.43
C GLU A 255 -22.23 -48.39 -10.50
N ARG A 256 -22.68 -49.27 -9.58
CA ARG A 256 -22.62 -50.71 -9.81
C ARG A 256 -23.58 -50.97 -10.97
N ARG A 257 -23.09 -50.79 -12.20
CA ARG A 257 -23.76 -51.36 -13.36
C ARG A 257 -23.76 -52.87 -13.17
N LEU A 258 -24.96 -53.40 -13.31
CA LEU A 258 -25.37 -54.77 -13.14
C LEU A 258 -24.61 -55.68 -14.13
N ASP A 259 -23.57 -56.36 -13.65
CA ASP A 259 -23.11 -57.60 -14.28
C ASP A 259 -23.98 -58.74 -13.73
N GLY A 260 -25.14 -58.92 -14.35
CA GLY A 260 -26.14 -59.89 -13.93
C GLY A 260 -27.06 -60.27 -15.09
N ALA A 261 -26.49 -60.84 -16.15
CA ALA A 261 -27.21 -61.63 -17.13
C ALA A 261 -26.25 -62.67 -17.73
N ALA A 262 -26.25 -63.87 -17.13
CA ALA A 262 -25.80 -65.13 -17.72
C ALA A 262 -26.81 -66.20 -17.32
#